data_AF-A0A317YS10-F1
#
_entry.id   AF-A0A317YS10-F1
#
_cell.length_a   1.000
_cell.length_b   1.000
_cell.length_c   1.000
_cell.angle_alpha   90.00
_cell.angle_beta   90.00
_cell.angle_gamma   90.00
#
_symmetry.space_group_name_H-M   'P 1'
#
loop_
_entity.id
_entity.type
_entity.pdbx_description
1 polymer ?
#
loop_
_entity_poly.entity_id
_entity_poly.type
_entity_poly.pdbx_seq_one_letter_code
_entity_poly.pdbx_strand_id
1 'polypeptide(L)'
;MIEQPLKNYIKNALDNDMYYTINYSSVNDNIVTVYSESGERPSSYKGVLIKPNYQVLIKSSNFEKAYNVADKIYNLLHQLQDITMTVQLDDRELNFKVYSIEALHLPARLGVDEDKIMSYSINFQTYIKEIKHGRE
;
A
#
# COMPACT_ATOMS: atom_id res chain seq x y z
N MET A 1 0.99 9.10 3.22
CA MET A 1 1.03 9.02 4.69
C MET A 1 1.65 7.72 5.22
N ILE A 2 1.13 6.52 4.93
CA ILE A 2 1.69 5.23 5.40
C ILE A 2 2.19 4.30 4.27
N GLU A 3 2.40 4.81 3.06
CA GLU A 3 2.85 4.03 1.89
C GLU A 3 4.18 3.30 2.12
N GLN A 4 5.13 3.94 2.81
CA GLN A 4 6.43 3.33 3.11
C GLN A 4 6.30 2.14 4.09
N PRO A 5 5.67 2.28 5.27
CA PRO A 5 5.44 1.13 6.15
C PRO A 5 4.51 0.10 5.52
N LEU A 6 3.51 0.48 4.72
CA LEU A 6 2.65 -0.46 3.99
C LEU A 6 3.45 -1.30 2.99
N LYS A 7 4.31 -0.67 2.18
CA LYS A 7 5.23 -1.34 1.27
C LYS A 7 6.18 -2.29 2.01
N ASN A 8 6.73 -1.86 3.16
CA ASN A 8 7.59 -2.73 3.98
C ASN A 8 6.82 -3.93 4.56
N TYR A 9 5.58 -3.72 5.00
CA TYR A 9 4.71 -4.77 5.50
C TYR A 9 4.47 -5.85 4.43
N ILE A 10 4.12 -5.43 3.21
CA ILE A 10 3.95 -6.34 2.07
C ILE A 10 5.26 -7.10 1.78
N LYS A 11 6.37 -6.37 1.63
CA LYS A 11 7.67 -6.97 1.29
C LYS A 11 8.11 -8.02 2.32
N ASN A 12 7.91 -7.74 3.60
CA ASN A 12 8.35 -8.64 4.68
C ASN A 12 7.45 -9.87 4.80
N ALA A 13 6.18 -9.77 4.41
CA ALA A 13 5.23 -10.88 4.44
C ALA A 13 5.33 -11.79 3.20
N LEU A 14 5.75 -11.24 2.06
CA LEU A 14 5.80 -11.97 0.80
C LEU A 14 7.25 -12.26 0.40
N ASP A 15 7.68 -13.51 0.60
CA ASP A 15 8.93 -14.01 0.03
C ASP A 15 8.78 -14.20 -1.49
N ASN A 16 9.12 -13.16 -2.23
CA ASN A 16 9.15 -13.18 -3.68
C ASN A 16 10.29 -12.29 -4.20
N ASP A 17 10.79 -12.64 -5.37
CA ASP A 17 11.80 -11.85 -6.08
C ASP A 17 11.15 -10.68 -6.84
N MET A 18 10.44 -9.81 -6.11
CA MET A 18 9.91 -8.56 -6.64
C MET A 18 10.68 -7.38 -6.04
N TYR A 19 10.91 -6.37 -6.87
CA TYR A 19 11.35 -5.06 -6.39
C TYR A 19 10.18 -4.31 -5.77
N TYR A 20 10.41 -3.59 -4.68
CA TYR A 20 9.37 -2.86 -3.94
C TYR A 20 9.71 -1.39 -3.80
N THR A 21 8.79 -0.52 -4.21
CA THR A 21 8.98 0.93 -4.19
C THR A 21 7.68 1.67 -3.81
N ILE A 22 7.77 2.98 -3.60
CA ILE A 22 6.64 3.86 -3.37
C ILE A 22 6.61 5.00 -4.39
N ASN A 23 5.42 5.43 -4.78
CA ASN A 23 5.11 6.62 -5.60
C ASN A 23 5.76 6.74 -6.99
N TYR A 24 6.80 5.98 -7.30
CA TYR A 24 7.49 5.94 -8.58
C TYR A 24 8.21 4.60 -8.74
N SER A 25 8.51 4.26 -9.99
CA SER A 25 9.38 3.14 -10.33
C SER A 25 10.38 3.55 -11.40
N SER A 26 11.62 3.07 -11.27
CA SER A 26 12.65 3.11 -12.32
C SER A 26 12.74 1.83 -13.14
N VAL A 27 12.03 0.76 -12.76
CA VAL A 27 12.00 -0.54 -13.47
C VAL A 27 10.58 -0.91 -13.88
N ASN A 28 10.40 -1.52 -15.05
CA ASN A 28 9.06 -1.87 -15.55
C ASN A 28 8.66 -3.32 -15.24
N ASP A 29 9.60 -4.19 -14.86
CA ASP A 29 9.36 -5.63 -14.65
C ASP A 29 9.65 -6.07 -13.21
N ASN A 30 8.96 -7.12 -12.76
CA ASN A 30 9.06 -7.75 -11.44
C ASN A 30 9.02 -6.72 -10.30
N ILE A 31 7.98 -5.90 -10.28
CA ILE A 31 7.87 -4.81 -9.33
C ILE A 31 6.49 -4.69 -8.70
N VAL A 32 6.48 -4.31 -7.43
CA VAL A 32 5.32 -3.84 -6.68
C VAL A 32 5.56 -2.38 -6.27
N THR A 33 4.67 -1.48 -6.69
CA THR A 33 4.71 -0.07 -6.32
C THR A 33 3.48 0.28 -5.50
N VAL A 34 3.69 0.91 -4.34
CA VAL A 34 2.61 1.47 -3.52
C VAL A 34 2.52 2.97 -3.76
N TYR A 35 1.40 3.42 -4.32
CA TYR A 35 1.10 4.82 -4.55
C TYR A 35 0.20 5.34 -3.44
N SER A 36 0.54 6.50 -2.87
CA SER A 36 -0.43 7.28 -2.09
C SER A 36 -1.28 8.08 -3.05
N GLU A 37 -2.59 7.80 -3.08
CA GLU A 37 -3.54 8.60 -3.84
C GLU A 37 -4.10 9.74 -2.99
N SER A 38 -4.69 10.73 -3.64
CA SER A 38 -5.44 11.79 -2.96
C SER A 38 -6.69 11.16 -2.34
N GLY A 39 -6.62 10.84 -1.04
CA GLY A 39 -7.77 10.35 -0.27
C GLY A 39 -8.80 11.44 0.01
N GLU A 40 -9.76 11.14 0.88
CA GLU A 40 -10.73 12.15 1.32
C GLU A 40 -10.03 13.35 1.97
N ARG A 41 -10.62 14.54 1.80
CA ARG A 41 -10.13 15.76 2.44
C ARG A 41 -9.99 15.50 3.95
N PRO A 42 -8.79 15.72 4.54
CA PRO A 42 -8.62 15.58 5.98
C PRO A 42 -9.61 16.49 6.70
N SER A 43 -10.26 15.95 7.73
CA SER A 43 -11.11 16.76 8.61
C SER A 43 -10.31 17.91 9.21
N SER A 44 -10.94 19.08 9.33
CA SER A 44 -10.35 20.24 10.00
C SER A 44 -10.28 20.09 11.53
N TYR A 45 -10.95 19.07 12.09
CA TYR A 45 -10.97 18.81 13.52
C TYR A 45 -9.81 17.90 13.95
N LYS A 46 -9.10 18.30 15.00
CA LYS A 46 -8.04 17.49 15.61
C LYS A 46 -8.61 16.18 16.16
N GLY A 47 -7.92 15.07 15.89
CA GLY A 47 -8.24 13.74 16.44
C GLY A 47 -9.25 12.93 15.63
N VAL A 48 -9.68 13.43 14.46
CA VAL A 48 -10.57 12.71 13.54
C VAL A 48 -9.79 11.69 12.73
N LEU A 49 -10.48 10.59 12.41
CA LEU A 49 -10.03 9.52 11.54
C LEU A 49 -9.67 10.07 10.15
N ILE A 50 -8.48 9.70 9.65
CA ILE A 50 -8.02 10.03 8.31
C ILE A 50 -8.31 8.83 7.42
N LYS A 51 -8.79 9.08 6.20
CA LYS A 51 -9.10 8.03 5.22
C LYS A 51 -8.24 8.11 3.95
N PRO A 52 -6.94 7.79 4.00
CA PRO A 52 -6.12 7.81 2.81
C PRO A 52 -6.38 6.59 1.92
N ASN A 53 -6.24 6.81 0.61
CA ASN A 53 -6.32 5.76 -0.39
C ASN A 53 -4.92 5.39 -0.87
N TYR A 54 -4.71 4.10 -1.11
CA TYR A 54 -3.47 3.56 -1.64
C TYR A 54 -3.77 2.66 -2.83
N GLN A 55 -2.99 2.82 -3.89
CA GLN A 55 -2.97 1.87 -4.99
C GLN A 55 -1.71 1.02 -4.89
N VAL A 56 -1.87 -0.29 -5.01
CA VAL A 56 -0.76 -1.21 -5.20
C VAL A 56 -0.76 -1.67 -6.66
N LEU A 57 0.28 -1.29 -7.39
CA LEU A 57 0.50 -1.68 -8.77
C LEU A 57 1.53 -2.80 -8.82
N ILE A 58 1.18 -3.90 -9.47
CA ILE A 58 2.04 -5.08 -9.63
C ILE A 58 2.33 -5.25 -11.11
N LYS A 59 3.60 -5.41 -11.47
CA LYS A 59 4.03 -5.64 -12.85
C LYS A 59 4.99 -6.81 -12.95
N SER A 60 4.78 -7.70 -13.92
CA SER A 60 5.74 -8.75 -14.25
C SER A 60 5.57 -9.28 -15.68
N SER A 61 6.68 -9.59 -16.34
CA SER A 61 6.77 -10.39 -17.57
C SER A 61 6.37 -11.85 -17.34
N ASN A 62 6.45 -12.34 -16.09
CA ASN A 62 5.88 -13.61 -15.68
C ASN A 62 4.43 -13.40 -15.21
N PHE A 63 3.47 -13.79 -16.05
CA PHE A 63 2.06 -13.46 -15.83
C PHE A 63 1.45 -14.19 -14.64
N GLU A 64 1.87 -15.44 -14.41
CA GLU A 64 1.45 -16.24 -13.27
C GLU A 64 2.00 -15.64 -11.96
N LYS A 65 3.27 -15.18 -11.98
CA LYS A 65 3.86 -14.46 -10.86
C LYS A 65 3.10 -13.17 -10.55
N ALA A 66 2.77 -12.35 -11.57
CA ALA A 66 1.98 -11.14 -11.37
C ALA A 66 0.62 -11.43 -10.71
N TYR A 67 -0.09 -12.44 -11.22
CA TYR A 67 -1.37 -12.88 -10.65
C TYR A 67 -1.24 -13.34 -9.20
N ASN A 68 -0.31 -14.26 -8.92
CA ASN A 68 -0.11 -14.82 -7.59
C ASN A 68 0.32 -13.75 -6.57
N VAL A 69 1.17 -12.80 -6.97
CA VAL A 69 1.56 -11.68 -6.11
C VAL A 69 0.37 -10.76 -5.84
N ALA A 70 -0.43 -10.43 -6.85
CA ALA A 70 -1.61 -9.59 -6.67
C ALA A 70 -2.63 -10.22 -5.72
N ASP A 71 -2.92 -11.52 -5.88
CA ASP A 71 -3.82 -12.26 -4.99
C ASP A 71 -3.30 -12.31 -3.54
N LYS A 72 -2.02 -12.61 -3.36
CA LYS A 72 -1.39 -12.60 -2.03
C LYS A 72 -1.43 -11.23 -1.35
N ILE A 73 -1.17 -10.15 -2.09
CA ILE A 73 -1.26 -8.79 -1.56
C ILE A 73 -2.70 -8.44 -1.15
N TYR A 74 -3.69 -8.80 -1.98
CA TYR A 74 -5.09 -8.61 -1.65
C TYR A 74 -5.45 -9.31 -0.35
N ASN A 75 -5.14 -10.60 -0.23
CA ASN A 75 -5.45 -11.40 0.96
C ASN A 75 -4.68 -10.95 2.21
N LEU A 76 -3.47 -10.42 2.03
CA LEU A 76 -2.65 -9.91 3.14
C LEU A 76 -3.22 -8.60 3.71
N LEU A 77 -3.72 -7.71 2.86
CA LEU A 77 -4.09 -6.34 3.25
C LEU A 77 -5.59 -6.15 3.45
N HIS A 78 -6.44 -6.85 2.69
CA HIS A 78 -7.88 -6.73 2.85
C HIS A 78 -8.29 -7.23 4.25
N GLN A 79 -8.97 -6.37 5.01
CA GLN A 79 -9.35 -6.60 6.41
C GLN A 79 -8.18 -6.64 7.41
N LEU A 80 -6.97 -6.21 7.00
CA LEU A 80 -5.90 -5.98 7.97
C LEU A 80 -6.31 -4.86 8.92
N GLN A 81 -6.32 -5.15 10.21
CA GLN A 81 -6.88 -4.27 11.23
C GLN A 81 -6.02 -4.23 12.49
N ASP A 82 -6.23 -3.19 13.28
CA ASP A 82 -5.68 -3.01 14.62
C ASP A 82 -4.14 -3.04 14.75
N ILE A 83 -3.41 -2.69 13.69
CA ILE A 83 -1.96 -2.58 13.73
C ILE A 83 -1.50 -1.13 13.92
N THR A 84 -0.26 -0.95 14.36
CA THR A 84 0.42 0.34 14.36
C THR A 84 1.43 0.35 13.22
N MET A 85 1.39 1.40 12.39
CA MET A 85 2.37 1.65 11.36
C MET A 85 3.18 2.89 11.71
N THR A 86 4.50 2.73 11.64
CA THR A 86 5.47 3.77 11.95
C THR A 86 6.01 4.37 10.67
N VAL A 87 5.90 5.69 10.53
CA VAL A 87 6.42 6.47 9.40
C VAL A 87 7.66 7.21 9.89
N GLN A 88 8.79 6.91 9.26
CA GLN A 88 10.06 7.59 9.54
C GLN A 88 10.21 8.77 8.59
N LEU A 89 10.28 9.98 9.16
CA LEU A 89 10.68 11.20 8.46
C LEU A 89 12.10 11.58 8.91
N ASP A 90 12.77 12.44 8.15
CA ASP A 90 14.17 12.81 8.43
C ASP A 90 14.39 13.36 9.85
N ASP A 91 13.41 14.05 10.42
CA ASP A 91 13.49 14.76 11.70
C ASP A 91 12.65 14.14 12.82
N ARG A 92 11.74 13.21 12.50
CA ARG A 92 10.78 12.65 13.46
C ARG A 92 10.14 11.36 13.01
N GLU A 93 9.61 10.64 13.98
CA GLU A 93 8.78 9.47 13.77
C GLU A 93 7.30 9.82 13.99
N LEU A 94 6.43 9.38 13.08
CA LEU A 94 4.98 9.47 13.23
C LEU A 94 4.39 8.07 13.35
N ASN A 95 3.62 7.85 14.42
CA ASN A 95 2.94 6.58 14.66
C ASN A 95 1.46 6.70 14.28
N PHE A 96 0.98 5.80 13.45
CA PHE A 96 -0.42 5.73 13.03
C PHE A 96 -1.04 4.43 13.51
N LYS A 97 -2.13 4.52 14.28
CA LYS A 97 -3.03 3.38 14.49
C LYS A 97 -3.80 3.18 13.18
N VAL A 98 -3.69 1.99 12.61
CA VAL A 98 -4.49 1.53 11.48
C VAL A 98 -5.66 0.75 12.05
N TYR A 99 -6.87 1.24 11.84
CA TYR A 99 -8.10 0.57 12.27
C TYR A 99 -8.49 -0.50 11.27
N SER A 100 -8.51 -0.17 9.98
CA SER A 100 -8.75 -1.13 8.91
C SER A 100 -8.09 -0.70 7.60
N ILE A 101 -7.79 -1.70 6.77
CA ILE A 101 -7.42 -1.57 5.37
C ILE A 101 -8.44 -2.36 4.56
N GLU A 102 -9.14 -1.67 3.65
CA GLU A 102 -10.24 -2.24 2.87
C GLU A 102 -9.93 -2.12 1.39
N ALA A 103 -9.72 -3.25 0.72
CA ALA A 103 -9.68 -3.28 -0.73
C ALA A 103 -11.03 -2.81 -1.32
N LEU A 104 -10.97 -1.89 -2.28
CA LEU A 104 -12.14 -1.32 -2.97
C LEU A 104 -12.68 -2.24 -4.08
N HIS A 105 -11.88 -3.21 -4.51
CA HIS A 105 -12.22 -4.23 -5.50
C HIS A 105 -11.24 -5.42 -5.39
N LEU A 106 -11.59 -6.55 -6.02
CA LEU A 106 -10.65 -7.64 -6.27
C LEU A 106 -9.51 -7.19 -7.19
N PRO A 107 -8.34 -7.85 -7.21
CA PRO A 107 -7.23 -7.47 -8.09
C PRO A 107 -7.66 -7.25 -9.54
N ALA A 108 -7.51 -6.01 -10.02
CA ALA A 108 -7.90 -5.63 -11.36
C ALA A 108 -6.75 -5.87 -12.33
N ARG A 109 -6.97 -6.76 -13.31
CA ARG A 109 -6.02 -6.95 -14.41
C ARG A 109 -6.09 -5.76 -15.36
N LEU A 110 -4.99 -5.02 -15.48
CA LEU A 110 -4.89 -3.87 -16.38
C LEU A 110 -4.52 -4.26 -17.82
N GLY A 111 -3.98 -5.47 -18.00
CA GLY A 111 -3.61 -6.00 -19.31
C GLY A 111 -2.10 -6.20 -19.44
N VAL A 112 -1.66 -6.31 -20.70
CA VAL A 112 -0.27 -6.51 -21.08
C VAL A 112 0.15 -5.29 -21.91
N ASP A 113 1.28 -4.68 -21.57
CA ASP A 113 1.83 -3.56 -22.34
C ASP A 113 2.66 -4.01 -23.56
N GLU A 114 3.22 -3.05 -24.30
CA GLU A 114 4.04 -3.31 -25.50
C GLU A 114 5.33 -4.10 -25.19
N ASP A 115 5.83 -3.98 -23.95
CA ASP A 115 7.00 -4.69 -23.45
C ASP A 115 6.68 -6.11 -22.95
N LYS A 116 5.44 -6.58 -23.16
CA LYS A 116 4.92 -7.86 -22.68
C LYS A 116 4.92 -7.97 -21.15
N ILE A 117 4.66 -6.87 -20.45
CA ILE A 117 4.53 -6.85 -18.99
C ILE A 117 3.05 -6.90 -18.59
N MET A 118 2.68 -7.92 -17.81
CA MET A 118 1.36 -8.01 -17.20
C MET A 118 1.26 -7.05 -16.02
N SER A 119 0.19 -6.25 -15.98
CA SER A 119 -0.08 -5.32 -14.88
C SER A 119 -1.37 -5.67 -14.13
N TYR A 120 -1.30 -5.61 -12.79
CA TYR A 120 -2.46 -5.67 -11.89
C TYR A 120 -2.48 -4.45 -10.98
N SER A 121 -3.68 -3.96 -10.66
CA SER A 121 -3.89 -2.89 -9.70
C SER A 121 -4.86 -3.32 -8.61
N ILE A 122 -4.58 -2.89 -7.38
CA ILE A 122 -5.44 -3.09 -6.22
C ILE A 122 -5.52 -1.76 -5.48
N ASN A 123 -6.73 -1.21 -5.37
CA ASN A 123 -6.95 0.03 -4.63
C ASN A 123 -7.49 -0.29 -3.24
N PHE A 124 -6.95 0.38 -2.23
CA PHE A 124 -7.30 0.22 -0.82
C PHE A 124 -7.71 1.57 -0.24
N GLN A 125 -8.78 1.58 0.55
CA GLN A 125 -9.08 2.65 1.48
C GLN A 125 -8.59 2.22 2.87
N THR A 126 -7.93 3.13 3.57
CA THR A 126 -7.41 2.86 4.91
C THR A 126 -8.03 3.81 5.90
N TYR A 127 -8.16 3.39 7.15
CA TYR A 127 -8.72 4.19 8.23
C TYR A 127 -7.67 4.30 9.31
N ILE A 128 -7.06 5.48 9.42
CA ILE A 128 -5.89 5.68 10.28
C ILE A 128 -6.08 6.87 11.22
N LYS A 129 -5.38 6.84 12.35
CA LYS A 129 -5.28 7.97 13.26
C LYS A 129 -3.86 8.10 13.78
N GLU A 130 -3.33 9.32 13.73
CA GLU A 130 -2.03 9.64 14.33
C GLU A 130 -2.11 9.49 15.86
N ILE A 131 -1.22 8.69 16.43
CA ILE A 131 -1.03 8.55 17.86
C ILE A 131 -0.06 9.63 18.30
N LYS A 132 -0.55 10.65 18.99
CA LYS A 132 0.32 11.62 19.66
C LYS A 132 0.71 11.02 21.01
N HIS A 133 2.00 10.84 21.26
CA HIS A 133 2.45 10.67 22.63
C HIS A 133 2.07 11.94 23.40
N GLY A 134 1.09 11.82 24.29
CA GLY A 134 0.89 12.83 25.30
C GLY A 134 2.17 12.92 26.11
N ARG A 135 2.71 14.13 26.28
CA ARG A 135 3.51 14.39 27.47
C ARG A 135 2.52 14.27 28.63
N GLU A 136 2.64 13.19 29.39
CA GLU A 136 2.11 13.14 30.76
C GLU A 136 2.74 14.25 31.61
#